data_AF-T0ZFC1-F1
#
_entry.id   AF-T0ZFC1-F1
#
_cell.length_a   1.000
_cell.length_b   1.000
_cell.length_c   1.000
_cell.angle_alpha   90.00
_cell.angle_beta   90.00
_cell.angle_gamma   90.00
#
_symmetry.space_group_name_H-M   'P 1'
#
loop_
_entity.id
_entity.type
_entity.pdbx_description
1 polymer ?
#
loop_
_entity_poly.entity_id
_entity_poly.type
_entity_poly.pdbx_seq_one_letter_code
_entity_poly.pdbx_strand_id
1 'polypeptide(L)'
;TATGRPRALPWGILRLGGLVVPMWREVTEMAYLWRVPHALDGRALLRCVGPLQETPFPVAMRQTLIDLALVPGSEAAADIP
;
A
#
# COMPACT_ATOMS: atom_id res chain seq x y z
N THR A 1 -17.23 -13.50 -6.98
CA THR A 1 -15.76 -13.49 -6.81
C THR A 1 -15.13 -12.74 -7.98
N ALA A 2 -14.95 -11.42 -7.85
CA ALA A 2 -14.39 -10.61 -8.93
C ALA A 2 -12.87 -10.52 -8.77
N THR A 3 -12.13 -11.35 -9.49
CA THR A 3 -10.67 -11.27 -9.56
C THR A 3 -10.32 -10.16 -10.56
N GLY A 4 -10.26 -8.92 -10.08
CA GLY A 4 -9.76 -7.80 -10.88
C GLY A 4 -8.31 -8.06 -11.24
N ARG A 5 -8.00 -8.29 -12.52
CA ARG A 5 -6.62 -8.39 -13.01
C ARG A 5 -5.97 -7.02 -12.77
N PRO A 6 -4.90 -6.90 -11.96
CA PRO A 6 -4.23 -5.61 -11.81
C PRO A 6 -3.73 -5.18 -13.19
N ARG A 7 -4.02 -3.93 -13.59
CA ARG A 7 -3.46 -3.37 -14.82
C ARG A 7 -1.95 -3.39 -14.69
N ALA A 8 -1.28 -4.05 -15.62
CA ALA A 8 0.18 -4.02 -15.68
C ALA A 8 0.63 -2.58 -15.95
N LEU A 9 1.55 -2.07 -15.15
CA LEU A 9 2.19 -0.78 -15.39
C LEU A 9 2.97 -0.82 -16.72
N PRO A 10 3.01 0.29 -17.48
CA PRO A 10 3.74 0.37 -18.74
C PRO A 10 5.25 0.51 -18.49
N TRP A 11 5.89 -0.55 -18.01
CA TRP A 11 7.30 -0.56 -17.57
C TRP A 11 8.29 -0.09 -18.64
N GLY A 12 8.01 -0.30 -19.93
CA GLY A 12 8.85 0.19 -21.01
C GLY A 12 8.93 1.72 -21.07
N ILE A 13 7.81 2.40 -20.87
CA ILE A 13 7.74 3.87 -20.87
C ILE A 13 8.43 4.43 -19.63
N LEU A 14 8.17 3.84 -18.45
CA LEU A 14 8.83 4.25 -17.20
C LEU A 14 10.35 4.09 -17.27
N ARG A 15 10.83 3.00 -17.86
CA ARG A 15 12.26 2.75 -18.09
C ARG A 15 12.91 3.80 -18.97
N LEU A 16 12.26 4.16 -20.08
CA LEU A 16 12.77 5.19 -20.99
C LEU A 16 12.78 6.57 -20.32
N GLY A 17 11.70 6.95 -19.64
CA GLY A 17 11.66 8.24 -18.95
C GLY A 17 12.58 8.29 -17.72
N GLY A 18 12.90 7.15 -17.09
CA GLY A 18 13.90 7.07 -16.01
C GLY A 18 15.32 7.49 -16.40
N LEU A 19 15.62 7.58 -17.71
CA LEU A 19 16.90 8.13 -18.19
C LEU A 19 16.99 9.66 -18.01
N VAL A 20 15.84 10.34 -17.96
CA VAL A 20 15.75 11.81 -17.93
C VAL A 20 15.12 12.31 -16.62
N VAL A 21 14.19 11.54 -16.05
CA VAL A 21 13.43 11.88 -14.84
C VAL A 21 13.89 10.99 -13.69
N PRO A 22 14.64 11.52 -12.70
CA PRO A 22 15.17 10.73 -11.59
C PRO A 22 14.09 9.92 -10.85
N MET A 23 12.92 10.51 -10.60
CA MET A 23 11.79 9.83 -9.94
C MET A 23 11.39 8.53 -10.66
N TRP A 24 11.36 8.51 -11.99
CA TRP A 24 10.93 7.34 -12.75
C TRP A 24 11.96 6.21 -12.72
N ARG A 25 13.24 6.55 -12.55
CA ARG A 25 14.31 5.59 -12.33
C ARG A 25 14.10 4.84 -11.02
N GLU A 26 13.81 5.56 -9.94
CA GLU A 26 13.55 4.96 -8.62
C GLU A 26 12.31 4.06 -8.65
N VAL A 27 11.22 4.49 -9.31
CA VAL A 27 10.02 3.66 -9.51
C VAL A 27 10.34 2.38 -10.28
N THR A 28 11.20 2.48 -11.30
CA THR A 28 11.63 1.33 -12.10
C THR A 28 12.50 0.37 -11.30
N GLU A 29 13.33 0.85 -10.38
CA GLU A 29 14.11 0.01 -9.49
C GLU A 29 13.21 -0.81 -8.56
N MET A 30 12.14 -0.19 -8.07
CA MET A 30 11.10 -0.84 -7.26
C MET A 30 10.14 -1.73 -8.08
N ALA A 31 10.34 -1.89 -9.39
CA ALA A 31 9.48 -2.70 -10.26
C ALA A 31 9.38 -4.17 -9.86
N TYR A 32 10.34 -4.66 -9.06
CA TYR A 32 10.33 -6.03 -8.56
C TYR A 32 9.06 -6.35 -7.75
N LEU A 33 8.49 -5.36 -7.06
CA LEU A 33 7.26 -5.52 -6.27
C LEU A 33 6.05 -5.95 -7.11
N TRP A 34 6.03 -5.63 -8.41
CA TRP A 34 4.96 -6.01 -9.33
C TRP A 34 5.19 -7.32 -10.07
N ARG A 35 6.40 -7.91 -9.99
CA ARG A 35 6.74 -9.14 -10.72
C ARG A 35 6.46 -10.41 -9.93
N VAL A 36 6.57 -10.33 -8.60
CA VAL A 36 6.43 -11.48 -7.71
C VAL A 36 5.34 -11.16 -6.67
N PRO A 37 4.36 -12.04 -6.45
CA PRO A 37 3.44 -11.90 -5.31
C PRO A 37 4.25 -12.07 -4.01
N HIS A 38 4.50 -10.98 -3.30
CA HIS A 38 5.18 -11.02 -2.01
C HIS A 38 4.14 -11.17 -0.91
N ALA A 39 4.11 -12.34 -0.25
CA ALA A 39 3.35 -12.54 0.97
C ALA A 39 4.25 -12.25 2.17
N LEU A 40 3.81 -11.36 3.06
CA LEU A 40 4.50 -11.07 4.31
C LEU A 40 4.07 -12.10 5.37
N ASP A 41 5.01 -12.90 5.87
CA ASP A 41 4.77 -13.78 7.02
C ASP A 41 4.92 -12.97 8.33
N GLY A 42 3.79 -12.75 9.01
CA GLY A 42 3.74 -11.99 10.26
C GLY A 42 4.40 -12.67 11.47
N ARG A 43 4.82 -13.95 11.37
CA ARG A 43 5.38 -14.70 12.52
C ARG A 43 6.63 -14.07 13.11
N ALA A 44 7.53 -13.57 12.27
CA ALA A 44 8.75 -12.92 12.76
C ALA A 44 8.42 -11.63 13.53
N LEU A 45 7.45 -10.86 13.04
CA LEU A 45 7.00 -9.64 13.68
C LEU A 45 6.31 -9.94 15.02
N LEU A 46 5.38 -10.90 15.05
CA LEU A 46 4.70 -11.34 16.28
C LEU A 46 5.69 -11.80 17.36
N ARG A 47 6.78 -12.49 16.98
CA ARG A 47 7.83 -12.86 17.93
C ARG A 47 8.60 -11.66 18.47
N CYS A 48 8.72 -10.60 17.69
CA CYS A 48 9.49 -9.41 18.06
C CYS A 48 8.68 -8.45 18.95
N VAL A 49 7.41 -8.17 18.59
CA VAL A 49 6.58 -7.15 19.26
C VAL A 49 5.47 -7.73 20.14
N GLY A 50 5.27 -9.05 20.12
CA GLY A 50 4.16 -9.72 20.79
C GLY A 50 2.87 -9.69 19.96
N PRO A 51 1.72 -9.95 20.60
CA PRO A 51 0.42 -10.01 19.91
C PRO A 51 0.07 -8.66 19.26
N LEU A 52 -0.14 -8.67 17.94
CA LEU A 52 -0.66 -7.52 17.22
C LEU A 52 -2.18 -7.44 17.36
N GLN A 53 -2.69 -6.26 17.67
CA GLN A 53 -4.12 -5.97 17.56
C GLN A 53 -4.47 -5.83 16.08
N GLU A 54 -5.26 -6.75 15.55
CA GLU A 54 -5.70 -6.69 14.17
C GLU A 54 -6.76 -5.60 14.00
N THR A 55 -6.47 -4.63 13.13
CA THR A 55 -7.47 -3.61 12.74
C THR A 55 -8.28 -4.14 11.57
N PRO A 56 -9.62 -4.20 11.66
CA PRO A 56 -10.44 -4.63 10.53
C PRO A 56 -10.18 -3.79 9.28
N PHE A 57 -10.03 -4.45 8.13
CA PHE A 57 -9.66 -3.80 6.88
C PHE A 57 -10.54 -2.58 6.49
N PRO A 58 -11.89 -2.61 6.63
CA PRO A 58 -12.72 -1.45 6.31
C PRO A 58 -12.40 -0.22 7.19
N VAL A 59 -12.02 -0.44 8.45
CA VAL A 59 -11.66 0.62 9.38
C VAL A 59 -10.30 1.20 8.99
N ALA A 60 -9.30 0.34 8.77
CA ALA A 60 -7.96 0.76 8.34
C ALA A 60 -8.00 1.55 7.01
N MET A 61 -8.82 1.11 6.05
CA MET A 61 -8.97 1.80 4.77
C MET A 61 -9.65 3.16 4.90
N ARG A 62 -10.71 3.25 5.71
CA ARG A 62 -11.35 4.54 5.99
C ARG A 62 -10.34 5.53 6.56
N GLN A 63 -9.58 5.12 7.58
CA GLN A 63 -8.59 5.98 8.21
C GLN A 63 -7.51 6.42 7.22
N THR A 64 -6.98 5.49 6.42
CA THR A 64 -5.96 5.80 5.40
C THR A 64 -6.43 6.88 4.41
N LEU A 65 -7.69 6.81 3.95
CA LEU A 65 -8.22 7.80 3.02
C LEU A 65 -8.39 9.19 3.65
N ILE A 66 -8.72 9.23 4.95
CA ILE A 66 -8.80 10.47 5.73
C ILE A 66 -7.40 11.08 5.87
N ASP A 67 -6.41 10.27 6.28
CA ASP A 67 -5.03 10.72 6.49
C ASP A 67 -4.36 11.22 5.20
N LEU A 68 -4.73 10.63 4.05
CA LEU A 68 -4.31 11.07 2.72
C LEU A 68 -5.12 12.27 2.19
N ALA A 69 -6.07 12.79 2.97
CA ALA A 69 -6.98 13.88 2.59
C ALA A 69 -7.77 13.63 1.30
N LEU A 70 -8.03 12.35 0.98
CA LEU A 70 -8.82 11.94 -0.20
C LEU A 70 -10.32 11.92 0.09
N VAL A 71 -10.69 11.84 1.36
CA VAL A 71 -12.07 12.00 1.85
C VAL A 71 -12.05 12.92 3.07
N PRO A 72 -13.12 13.69 3.31
CA PRO A 72 -13.21 14.48 4.54
C PRO A 72 -13.18 13.55 5.75
N GLY A 73 -12.34 13.89 6.73
CA GLY A 73 -12.38 13.26 8.05
C GLY A 73 -13.71 13.57 8.71
N SER A 74 -14.53 12.53 8.94
CA SER A 74 -15.60 12.66 9.91
C SER A 74 -14.96 12.49 11.27
N GLU A 75 -14.82 13.58 12.04
CA GLU A 75 -14.35 13.58 13.43
C GLU A 75 -15.23 12.75 14.39
N ALA A 76 -16.26 12.05 13.91
CA ALA A 76 -17.26 11.35 14.71
C ALA A 76 -16.77 10.07 15.42
N ALA A 77 -15.46 9.83 15.52
CA ALA A 77 -14.87 8.72 16.27
C ALA A 77 -14.05 9.16 17.49
N ALA A 78 -14.25 10.39 17.98
CA ALA A 78 -13.69 10.87 19.25
C ALA A 78 -14.55 10.54 20.47
N ASP A 79 -15.62 9.76 20.33
CA ASP A 79 -16.46 9.30 21.45
C ASP A 79 -16.36 7.78 21.61
N ILE A 80 -15.33 7.34 22.33
CA ILE A 80 -15.33 6.07 23.06
C ILE A 80 -14.76 6.41 24.46
N PRO A 81 -15.49 6.15 25.55
CA PRO A 81 -15.03 6.44 26.92
C PRO A 81 -13.80 5.61 27.31
#